data_AF-A0A7D6Y6A0-F1
#
_entry.id   AF-A0A7D6Y6A0-F1
#
_cell.length_a   1.000
_cell.length_b   1.000
_cell.length_c   1.000
_cell.angle_alpha   90.00
_cell.angle_beta   90.00
_cell.angle_gamma   90.00
#
_symmetry.space_group_name_H-M   'P 1'
#
loop_
_entity.id
_entity.type
_entity.pdbx_description
1 polymer ?
#
loop_
_entity_poly.entity_id
_entity_poly.type
_entity_poly.pdbx_seq_one_letter_code
_entity_poly.pdbx_strand_id
1 'polypeptide(L)'
;MEGAHSHDGKGPSIWDVFVKKKNKIFQNQHGDTACDFYHRYVDDLYLMHSLHIRHFRFSISWSRILPNGIDEINQKGIDFYNRLIDLSLELGITPWVTLYHWDLPHALELKDGWVNRDIKEWFGQYVAVCVRHFGDRVKNWMILNEPTVFTGAGYFFGVHAPGRKGLDNFLAATHHAALAQAYGGKIIKSMQHDSHVGTTFSCSHIEPFRPREKDIIAAKKADALLNRLFIEPLLGKGYPANDLKILHRIEKYMQQGDERNLKFDMDFIGIQNYTREVIRYAPFVPMLQAKIVSAAKRKVEMTAMQWEVYPESIYHILKKFSAYDNIPPLIITENGAAFHDDVHHGRVDDPKRIAYLQQTIEHVWRAKQEGVQVNGYFVWTFLDNFEWA
;
A
#
# COMPACT_ATOMS: atom_id res chain seq x y z
N MET A 1 -9.41 5.61 -8.51
CA MET A 1 -9.78 6.97 -8.96
C MET A 1 -9.97 7.09 -10.46
N GLU A 2 -9.04 6.60 -11.30
CA GLU A 2 -9.01 6.89 -12.76
C GLU A 2 -10.33 6.69 -13.53
N GLY A 3 -11.00 5.55 -13.38
CA GLY A 3 -12.06 5.17 -14.31
C GLY A 3 -11.50 4.78 -15.66
N ALA A 4 -12.31 4.95 -16.72
CA ALA A 4 -11.92 4.71 -18.12
C ALA A 4 -11.24 3.33 -18.30
N HIS A 5 -11.79 2.31 -17.63
CA HIS A 5 -11.11 1.04 -17.36
C HIS A 5 -10.71 0.24 -18.63
N SER A 6 -11.34 0.53 -19.77
CA SER A 6 -11.12 -0.10 -21.08
C SER A 6 -10.77 0.91 -22.19
N HIS A 7 -10.47 2.16 -21.85
CA HIS A 7 -10.14 3.20 -22.83
C HIS A 7 -8.67 3.15 -23.22
N ASP A 8 -8.37 3.63 -24.44
CA ASP A 8 -7.01 3.88 -24.92
C ASP A 8 -6.03 2.71 -24.77
N GLY A 9 -6.52 1.50 -25.04
CA GLY A 9 -5.70 0.29 -25.07
C GLY A 9 -5.34 -0.28 -23.70
N LYS A 10 -5.90 0.23 -22.60
CA LYS A 10 -5.73 -0.35 -21.26
C LYS A 10 -6.23 -1.80 -21.24
N GLY A 11 -5.39 -2.72 -20.75
CA GLY A 11 -5.77 -4.11 -20.51
C GLY A 11 -6.58 -4.27 -19.21
N PRO A 12 -7.33 -5.38 -19.04
CA PRO A 12 -7.99 -5.67 -17.78
C PRO A 12 -6.96 -5.92 -16.67
N SER A 13 -7.19 -5.33 -15.50
CA SER A 13 -6.49 -5.67 -14.25
C SER A 13 -7.20 -6.81 -13.53
N ILE A 14 -6.56 -7.37 -12.50
CA ILE A 14 -7.19 -8.34 -11.60
C ILE A 14 -8.42 -7.76 -10.89
N TRP A 15 -8.47 -6.46 -10.65
CA TRP A 15 -9.64 -5.80 -10.05
C TRP A 15 -10.80 -5.68 -11.02
N ASP A 16 -10.55 -5.36 -12.30
CA ASP A 16 -11.58 -5.32 -13.36
C ASP A 16 -12.31 -6.67 -13.51
N VAL A 17 -11.61 -7.77 -13.23
CA VAL A 17 -12.18 -9.12 -13.21
C VAL A 17 -12.82 -9.46 -11.86
N PHE A 18 -12.21 -9.04 -10.75
CA PHE A 18 -12.68 -9.37 -9.40
C PHE A 18 -14.03 -8.71 -9.08
N VAL A 19 -14.24 -7.45 -9.44
CA VAL A 19 -15.48 -6.70 -9.16
C VAL A 19 -16.71 -7.32 -9.84
N LYS A 20 -16.51 -8.08 -10.93
CA LYS A 20 -17.58 -8.79 -11.66
C LYS A 20 -18.07 -10.05 -10.94
N LYS A 21 -17.37 -10.50 -9.89
CA LYS A 21 -17.75 -11.69 -9.11
C LYS A 21 -18.89 -11.33 -8.15
N LYS A 22 -19.95 -12.15 -8.12
CA LYS A 22 -21.11 -11.95 -7.23
C LYS A 22 -20.69 -11.87 -5.75
N ASN A 23 -21.27 -10.91 -5.02
CA ASN A 23 -21.10 -10.72 -3.57
C ASN A 23 -19.64 -10.51 -3.12
N LYS A 24 -18.79 -9.96 -4.00
CA LYS A 24 -17.40 -9.63 -3.65
C LYS A 24 -17.16 -8.17 -3.31
N ILE A 25 -18.02 -7.29 -3.79
CA ILE A 25 -17.93 -5.85 -3.56
C ILE A 25 -19.25 -5.37 -2.98
N PHE A 26 -19.18 -4.48 -1.99
CA PHE A 26 -20.35 -3.80 -1.45
C PHE A 26 -21.21 -3.21 -2.57
N GLN A 27 -22.51 -3.55 -2.57
CA GLN A 27 -23.50 -3.12 -3.57
C GLN A 27 -23.10 -3.34 -5.05
N ASN A 28 -22.18 -4.28 -5.34
CA ASN A 28 -21.64 -4.53 -6.68
C ASN A 28 -21.03 -3.28 -7.36
N GLN A 29 -20.44 -2.38 -6.56
CA GLN A 29 -19.69 -1.24 -7.09
C GLN A 29 -18.50 -1.72 -7.94
N HIS A 30 -18.04 -0.86 -8.84
CA HIS A 30 -16.93 -1.15 -9.75
C HIS A 30 -16.13 0.12 -10.08
N GLY A 31 -14.90 -0.09 -10.56
CA GLY A 31 -13.96 0.97 -10.92
C GLY A 31 -14.14 1.57 -12.32
N ASP A 32 -15.16 1.16 -13.07
CA ASP A 32 -15.31 1.52 -14.50
C ASP A 32 -15.30 3.04 -14.75
N THR A 33 -15.98 3.80 -13.88
CA THR A 33 -16.01 5.28 -13.87
C THR A 33 -15.20 5.83 -12.70
N ALA A 34 -15.37 5.29 -11.49
CA ALA A 34 -14.76 5.81 -10.26
C ALA A 34 -14.95 7.34 -10.12
N CYS A 35 -13.85 8.12 -10.05
CA CYS A 35 -13.90 9.58 -9.96
C CYS A 35 -13.84 10.26 -11.35
N ASP A 36 -13.74 9.47 -12.43
CA ASP A 36 -13.50 9.93 -13.80
C ASP A 36 -12.20 10.75 -13.95
N PHE A 37 -11.23 10.52 -13.06
CA PHE A 37 -9.95 11.24 -13.01
C PHE A 37 -9.17 11.12 -14.33
N TYR A 38 -9.33 10.02 -15.07
CA TYR A 38 -8.68 9.85 -16.39
C TYR A 38 -9.03 10.99 -17.37
N HIS A 39 -10.27 11.47 -17.34
CA HIS A 39 -10.71 12.58 -18.19
C HIS A 39 -10.64 13.94 -17.47
N ARG A 40 -10.67 13.94 -16.13
CA ARG A 40 -10.82 15.15 -15.29
C ARG A 40 -9.57 15.60 -14.55
N TYR A 41 -8.43 14.91 -14.72
CA TYR A 41 -7.20 15.22 -13.99
C TYR A 41 -6.76 16.69 -14.10
N VAL A 42 -7.09 17.39 -15.19
CA VAL A 42 -6.81 18.82 -15.35
C VAL A 42 -7.52 19.64 -14.26
N ASP A 43 -8.84 19.44 -14.10
CA ASP A 43 -9.64 20.14 -13.09
C ASP A 43 -9.16 19.76 -11.68
N ASP A 44 -8.85 18.48 -11.46
CA ASP A 44 -8.37 17.97 -10.18
C ASP A 44 -7.00 18.56 -9.79
N LEU A 45 -6.09 18.75 -10.75
CA LEU A 45 -4.79 19.41 -10.51
C LEU A 45 -4.95 20.91 -10.25
N TYR A 46 -5.84 21.60 -10.96
CA TYR A 46 -6.17 23.00 -10.64
C TYR A 46 -6.77 23.13 -9.23
N LEU A 47 -7.61 22.18 -8.82
CA LEU A 47 -8.13 22.14 -7.45
C LEU A 47 -7.00 21.95 -6.44
N MET A 48 -6.10 20.98 -6.64
CA MET A 48 -4.92 20.79 -5.76
C MET A 48 -4.07 22.05 -5.65
N HIS A 49 -3.82 22.71 -6.78
CA HIS A 49 -3.08 23.97 -6.83
C HIS A 49 -3.79 25.06 -6.00
N SER A 50 -5.11 25.21 -6.17
CA SER A 50 -5.92 26.17 -5.41
C SER A 50 -5.95 25.91 -3.90
N LEU A 51 -5.76 24.63 -3.50
CA LEU A 51 -5.65 24.19 -2.11
C LEU A 51 -4.20 24.25 -1.59
N HIS A 52 -3.26 24.75 -2.39
CA HIS A 52 -1.83 24.86 -2.05
C HIS A 52 -1.17 23.51 -1.74
N ILE A 53 -1.68 22.41 -2.31
CA ILE A 53 -1.09 21.08 -2.18
C ILE A 53 0.11 20.98 -3.12
N ARG A 54 1.33 20.89 -2.56
CA ARG A 54 2.58 20.91 -3.33
C ARG A 54 3.12 19.54 -3.71
N HIS A 55 2.57 18.47 -3.15
CA HIS A 55 3.04 17.11 -3.40
C HIS A 55 1.83 16.23 -3.70
N PHE A 56 1.84 15.59 -4.86
CA PHE A 56 0.77 14.67 -5.25
C PHE A 56 1.31 13.26 -5.35
N ARG A 57 0.83 12.41 -4.46
CA ARG A 57 1.09 10.97 -4.50
C ARG A 57 0.01 10.28 -5.33
N PHE A 58 0.40 9.61 -6.40
CA PHE A 58 -0.49 8.81 -7.24
C PHE A 58 0.20 7.53 -7.72
N SER A 59 -0.58 6.58 -8.23
CA SER A 59 -0.05 5.34 -8.82
C SER A 59 -0.14 5.34 -10.33
N ILE A 60 0.79 4.67 -10.99
CA ILE A 60 0.69 4.34 -12.41
C ILE A 60 0.03 2.98 -12.55
N SER A 61 -0.98 2.89 -13.42
CA SER A 61 -1.64 1.62 -13.69
C SER A 61 -0.80 0.76 -14.62
N TRP A 62 -0.30 -0.37 -14.12
CA TRP A 62 0.51 -1.29 -14.91
C TRP A 62 -0.25 -1.77 -16.15
N SER A 63 -1.54 -2.07 -15.99
CA SER A 63 -2.42 -2.50 -17.10
C SER A 63 -2.64 -1.44 -18.19
N ARG A 64 -2.30 -0.16 -17.92
CA ARG A 64 -2.31 0.92 -18.90
C ARG A 64 -1.02 1.03 -19.67
N ILE A 65 0.12 0.81 -19.00
CA ILE A 65 1.47 0.90 -19.58
C ILE A 65 1.78 -0.36 -20.41
N LEU A 66 1.53 -1.53 -19.83
CA LEU A 66 1.75 -2.84 -20.44
C LEU A 66 0.44 -3.65 -20.31
N PRO A 67 -0.47 -3.57 -21.30
CA PRO A 67 -1.80 -4.19 -21.22
C PRO A 67 -1.78 -5.71 -20.98
N ASN A 68 -0.81 -6.40 -21.58
CA ASN A 68 -0.58 -7.84 -21.39
C ASN A 68 0.42 -8.14 -20.25
N GLY A 69 0.83 -7.10 -19.52
CA GLY A 69 1.76 -7.13 -18.39
C GLY A 69 3.23 -7.06 -18.72
N ILE A 70 3.62 -7.47 -19.93
CA ILE A 70 5.00 -7.45 -20.42
C ILE A 70 5.06 -7.02 -21.89
N ASP A 71 6.27 -6.70 -22.34
CA ASP A 71 6.66 -6.43 -23.72
C ASP A 71 5.97 -5.22 -24.38
N GLU A 72 4.73 -5.37 -24.86
CA GLU A 72 4.06 -4.37 -25.69
C GLU A 72 3.66 -3.13 -24.88
N ILE A 73 4.37 -2.02 -25.12
CA ILE A 73 4.08 -0.72 -24.52
C ILE A 73 2.87 -0.09 -25.20
N ASN A 74 1.87 0.26 -24.40
CA ASN A 74 0.76 1.08 -24.86
C ASN A 74 1.12 2.56 -24.76
N GLN A 75 1.50 3.16 -25.89
CA GLN A 75 1.92 4.55 -25.95
C GLN A 75 0.86 5.53 -25.43
N LYS A 76 -0.44 5.27 -25.64
CA LYS A 76 -1.50 6.14 -25.12
C LYS A 76 -1.54 6.16 -23.59
N GLY A 77 -1.21 5.04 -22.95
CA GLY A 77 -1.03 4.96 -21.50
C GLY A 77 0.13 5.83 -21.04
N ILE A 78 1.27 5.76 -21.73
CA ILE A 78 2.42 6.64 -21.49
C ILE A 78 2.02 8.12 -21.62
N ASP A 79 1.31 8.47 -22.69
CA ASP A 79 0.93 9.85 -22.99
C ASP A 79 -0.01 10.44 -21.93
N PHE A 80 -0.90 9.63 -21.35
CA PHE A 80 -1.75 10.07 -20.23
C PHE A 80 -0.91 10.50 -19.02
N TYR A 81 0.00 9.64 -18.55
CA TYR A 81 0.82 9.98 -17.39
C TYR A 81 1.83 11.09 -17.68
N ASN A 82 2.34 11.19 -18.91
CA ASN A 82 3.14 12.35 -19.32
C ASN A 82 2.38 13.66 -19.15
N ARG A 83 1.17 13.77 -19.70
CA ARG A 83 0.35 14.99 -19.54
C ARG A 83 0.02 15.28 -18.08
N LEU A 84 -0.27 14.25 -17.28
CA LEU A 84 -0.52 14.40 -15.84
C LEU A 84 0.71 14.96 -15.11
N ILE A 85 1.89 14.39 -15.38
CA ILE A 85 3.15 14.80 -14.76
C ILE A 85 3.53 16.22 -15.20
N ASP A 86 3.42 16.52 -16.49
CA ASP A 86 3.76 17.84 -17.04
C ASP A 86 2.91 18.94 -16.43
N LEU A 87 1.57 18.75 -16.41
CA LEU A 87 0.67 19.73 -15.81
C LEU A 87 0.88 19.83 -14.29
N SER A 88 1.17 18.73 -13.60
CA SER A 88 1.48 18.77 -12.16
C SER A 88 2.68 19.69 -11.91
N LEU A 89 3.77 19.52 -12.67
CA LEU A 89 4.98 20.31 -12.53
C LEU A 89 4.78 21.77 -12.94
N GLU A 90 4.02 22.04 -14.00
CA GLU A 90 3.63 23.41 -14.40
C GLU A 90 2.93 24.16 -13.26
N LEU A 91 2.07 23.46 -12.50
CA LEU A 91 1.35 24.00 -11.35
C LEU A 91 2.17 23.98 -10.04
N GLY A 92 3.45 23.59 -10.09
CA GLY A 92 4.32 23.51 -8.91
C GLY A 92 3.99 22.34 -7.97
N ILE A 93 3.29 21.32 -8.46
CA ILE A 93 2.90 20.11 -7.74
C ILE A 93 3.92 19.01 -8.06
N THR A 94 4.71 18.62 -7.06
CA THR A 94 5.74 17.59 -7.21
C THR A 94 5.13 16.18 -7.21
N PRO A 95 5.33 15.38 -8.27
CA PRO A 95 4.87 13.99 -8.32
C PRO A 95 5.60 13.07 -7.33
N TRP A 96 4.83 12.20 -6.66
CA TRP A 96 5.30 11.06 -5.87
C TRP A 96 4.64 9.79 -6.40
N VAL A 97 5.38 9.01 -7.19
CA VAL A 97 4.77 7.95 -8.01
C VAL A 97 4.89 6.60 -7.32
N THR A 98 3.75 5.92 -7.16
CA THR A 98 3.66 4.52 -6.73
C THR A 98 3.59 3.60 -7.94
N LEU A 99 4.52 2.67 -8.08
CA LEU A 99 4.61 1.80 -9.26
C LEU A 99 3.55 0.69 -9.23
N TYR A 100 3.32 0.08 -8.08
CA TYR A 100 2.29 -0.96 -7.94
C TYR A 100 1.30 -0.65 -6.82
N HIS A 101 0.05 -0.40 -7.21
CA HIS A 101 -1.08 -0.21 -6.30
C HIS A 101 -2.21 -1.20 -6.63
N TRP A 102 -1.84 -2.48 -6.61
CA TRP A 102 -2.72 -3.66 -6.60
C TRP A 102 -3.45 -4.00 -7.91
N ASP A 103 -3.21 -3.28 -8.99
CA ASP A 103 -3.90 -3.41 -10.26
C ASP A 103 -3.12 -4.27 -11.28
N LEU A 104 -2.61 -5.41 -10.82
CA LEU A 104 -1.86 -6.37 -11.65
C LEU A 104 -2.61 -6.65 -12.97
N PRO A 105 -1.95 -6.57 -14.14
CA PRO A 105 -2.55 -6.96 -15.42
C PRO A 105 -3.06 -8.39 -15.36
N HIS A 106 -4.33 -8.60 -15.72
CA HIS A 106 -4.98 -9.90 -15.59
C HIS A 106 -4.28 -10.99 -16.42
N ALA A 107 -3.66 -10.61 -17.53
CA ALA A 107 -2.83 -11.49 -18.35
C ALA A 107 -1.68 -12.16 -17.55
N LEU A 108 -1.13 -11.48 -16.54
CA LEU A 108 -0.10 -12.06 -15.66
C LEU A 108 -0.73 -12.97 -14.60
N GLU A 109 -1.91 -12.64 -14.09
CA GLU A 109 -2.63 -13.52 -13.15
C GLU A 109 -3.06 -14.85 -13.79
N LEU A 110 -3.35 -14.85 -15.10
CA LEU A 110 -3.56 -16.08 -15.88
C LEU A 110 -2.29 -16.95 -15.95
N LYS A 111 -1.12 -16.37 -15.66
CA LYS A 111 0.18 -17.06 -15.50
C LYS A 111 0.59 -17.16 -14.03
N ASP A 112 -0.38 -17.24 -13.12
CA ASP A 112 -0.24 -17.34 -11.66
C ASP A 112 0.20 -16.07 -10.90
N GLY A 113 0.36 -14.94 -11.59
CA GLY A 113 0.53 -13.62 -10.96
C GLY A 113 1.64 -13.62 -9.92
N TRP A 114 1.36 -13.13 -8.71
CA TRP A 114 2.35 -13.08 -7.62
C TRP A 114 2.79 -14.46 -7.10
N VAL A 115 2.04 -15.54 -7.37
CA VAL A 115 2.47 -16.91 -7.02
C VAL A 115 3.55 -17.40 -7.99
N ASN A 116 3.63 -16.83 -9.19
CA ASN A 116 4.70 -17.10 -10.14
C ASN A 116 5.94 -16.28 -9.82
N ARG A 117 7.10 -16.93 -9.77
CA ARG A 117 8.39 -16.27 -9.49
C ARG A 117 8.80 -15.28 -10.58
N ASP A 118 8.40 -15.52 -11.82
CA ASP A 118 8.72 -14.67 -12.97
C ASP A 118 8.15 -13.25 -12.82
N ILE A 119 7.16 -13.06 -11.93
CA ILE A 119 6.61 -11.73 -11.58
C ILE A 119 7.70 -10.74 -11.17
N LYS A 120 8.80 -11.21 -10.58
CA LYS A 120 9.96 -10.37 -10.24
C LYS A 120 10.53 -9.71 -11.50
N GLU A 121 10.74 -10.47 -12.58
CA GLU A 121 11.28 -9.95 -13.84
C GLU A 121 10.23 -9.14 -14.61
N TRP A 122 8.97 -9.60 -14.65
CA TRP A 122 7.88 -8.85 -15.30
C TRP A 122 7.68 -7.48 -14.67
N PHE A 123 7.67 -7.42 -13.33
CA PHE A 123 7.59 -6.16 -12.61
C PHE A 123 8.84 -5.31 -12.86
N GLY A 124 10.03 -5.90 -12.88
CA GLY A 124 11.27 -5.18 -13.22
C GLY A 124 11.24 -4.52 -14.60
N GLN A 125 10.73 -5.22 -15.62
CA GLN A 125 10.53 -4.65 -16.95
C GLN A 125 9.58 -3.46 -16.91
N TYR A 126 8.45 -3.59 -16.21
CA TYR A 126 7.49 -2.50 -16.01
C TYR A 126 8.13 -1.29 -15.31
N VAL A 127 8.89 -1.51 -14.22
CA VAL A 127 9.63 -0.44 -13.54
C VAL A 127 10.59 0.26 -14.51
N ALA A 128 11.36 -0.49 -15.30
CA ALA A 128 12.29 0.08 -16.26
C ALA A 128 11.58 0.93 -17.34
N VAL A 129 10.39 0.51 -17.80
CA VAL A 129 9.57 1.30 -18.73
C VAL A 129 9.13 2.61 -18.06
N CYS A 130 8.59 2.57 -16.84
CA CYS A 130 8.18 3.77 -16.13
C CYS A 130 9.35 4.75 -15.92
N VAL A 131 10.51 4.28 -15.48
CA VAL A 131 11.69 5.14 -15.29
C VAL A 131 12.17 5.73 -16.61
N ARG A 132 12.17 4.95 -17.71
CA ARG A 132 12.59 5.43 -19.04
C ARG A 132 11.70 6.57 -19.55
N HIS A 133 10.40 6.51 -19.31
CA HIS A 133 9.44 7.47 -19.86
C HIS A 133 9.13 8.65 -18.94
N PHE A 134 9.31 8.49 -17.63
CA PHE A 134 8.92 9.50 -16.64
C PHE A 134 10.07 9.95 -15.73
N GLY A 135 11.20 9.24 -15.70
CA GLY A 135 12.33 9.51 -14.80
C GLY A 135 13.15 10.75 -15.14
N ASP A 136 12.88 11.42 -16.26
CA ASP A 136 13.43 12.75 -16.50
C ASP A 136 12.80 13.81 -15.57
N ARG A 137 11.54 13.62 -15.17
CA ARG A 137 10.72 14.55 -14.37
C ARG A 137 10.37 14.02 -12.97
N VAL A 138 10.11 12.72 -12.84
CA VAL A 138 9.73 12.07 -11.57
C VAL A 138 10.98 11.56 -10.87
N LYS A 139 11.21 12.06 -9.65
CA LYS A 139 12.34 11.66 -8.80
C LYS A 139 11.92 10.85 -7.59
N ASN A 140 10.69 11.02 -7.11
CA ASN A 140 10.18 10.33 -5.93
C ASN A 140 9.38 9.08 -6.33
N TRP A 141 9.91 7.91 -6.00
CA TRP A 141 9.34 6.61 -6.37
C TRP A 141 8.98 5.78 -5.15
N MET A 142 7.81 5.15 -5.18
CA MET A 142 7.37 4.14 -4.23
C MET A 142 7.18 2.82 -4.97
N ILE A 143 7.89 1.76 -4.57
CA ILE A 143 7.88 0.51 -5.32
C ILE A 143 6.53 -0.21 -5.20
N LEU A 144 6.15 -0.62 -4.00
CA LEU A 144 4.89 -1.32 -3.74
C LEU A 144 4.05 -0.54 -2.73
N ASN A 145 2.73 -0.53 -2.96
CA ASN A 145 1.76 -0.15 -1.94
C ASN A 145 1.36 -1.37 -1.10
N GLU A 146 1.52 -1.29 0.23
CA GLU A 146 0.94 -2.22 1.21
C GLU A 146 1.07 -3.72 0.84
N PRO A 147 2.29 -4.26 0.72
CA PRO A 147 2.48 -5.63 0.26
C PRO A 147 1.88 -6.70 1.18
N THR A 148 1.80 -6.44 2.49
CA THR A 148 1.08 -7.30 3.43
C THR A 148 -0.41 -7.41 3.09
N VAL A 149 -1.05 -6.33 2.65
CA VAL A 149 -2.49 -6.29 2.40
C VAL A 149 -2.82 -7.06 1.13
N PHE A 150 -2.18 -6.77 -0.01
CA PHE A 150 -2.55 -7.47 -1.24
C PHE A 150 -2.17 -8.97 -1.22
N THR A 151 -1.08 -9.35 -0.54
CA THR A 151 -0.73 -10.78 -0.38
C THR A 151 -1.66 -11.48 0.60
N GLY A 152 -1.99 -10.88 1.75
CA GLY A 152 -2.93 -11.43 2.71
C GLY A 152 -4.38 -11.47 2.20
N ALA A 153 -4.93 -10.32 1.83
CA ALA A 153 -6.33 -10.21 1.38
C ALA A 153 -6.56 -10.89 0.03
N GLY A 154 -5.61 -10.80 -0.90
CA GLY A 154 -5.72 -11.32 -2.27
C GLY A 154 -5.33 -12.78 -2.45
N TYR A 155 -4.36 -13.29 -1.67
CA TYR A 155 -3.80 -14.64 -1.84
C TYR A 155 -4.02 -15.57 -0.63
N PHE A 156 -4.34 -15.05 0.57
CA PHE A 156 -4.68 -15.88 1.74
C PHE A 156 -6.19 -15.98 1.98
N PHE A 157 -6.87 -14.84 2.18
CA PHE A 157 -8.29 -14.78 2.54
C PHE A 157 -9.23 -14.77 1.32
N GLY A 158 -8.75 -14.28 0.17
CA GLY A 158 -9.53 -14.15 -1.06
C GLY A 158 -10.68 -13.14 -0.96
N VAL A 159 -10.47 -12.09 -0.17
CA VAL A 159 -11.39 -10.95 0.02
C VAL A 159 -11.07 -9.78 -0.90
N HIS A 160 -9.80 -9.63 -1.33
CA HIS A 160 -9.40 -8.72 -2.41
C HIS A 160 -9.05 -9.50 -3.67
N ALA A 161 -8.86 -8.79 -4.80
CA ALA A 161 -8.34 -9.38 -6.02
C ALA A 161 -6.95 -10.03 -5.78
N PRO A 162 -6.63 -11.16 -6.45
CA PRO A 162 -7.44 -11.91 -7.42
C PRO A 162 -8.51 -12.83 -6.79
N GLY A 163 -8.54 -12.93 -5.46
CA GLY A 163 -9.47 -13.78 -4.71
C GLY A 163 -8.97 -15.21 -4.48
N ARG A 164 -7.64 -15.42 -4.55
CA ARG A 164 -7.00 -16.70 -4.22
C ARG A 164 -7.04 -16.94 -2.71
N LYS A 165 -7.01 -18.21 -2.33
CA LYS A 165 -7.05 -18.63 -0.92
C LYS A 165 -5.97 -19.66 -0.64
N GLY A 166 -5.53 -19.70 0.60
CA GLY A 166 -4.65 -20.75 1.11
C GLY A 166 -3.22 -20.29 1.37
N LEU A 167 -2.57 -21.02 2.28
CA LEU A 167 -1.27 -20.65 2.81
C LEU A 167 -0.17 -20.67 1.74
N ASP A 168 -0.15 -21.69 0.87
CA ASP A 168 0.91 -21.82 -0.15
C ASP A 168 0.88 -20.65 -1.15
N ASN A 169 -0.33 -20.18 -1.53
CA ASN A 169 -0.49 -18.97 -2.35
C ASN A 169 0.04 -17.71 -1.63
N PHE A 170 -0.30 -17.57 -0.35
CA PHE A 170 0.15 -16.45 0.48
C PHE A 170 1.68 -16.40 0.62
N LEU A 171 2.31 -17.52 0.95
CA LEU A 171 3.76 -17.60 1.17
C LEU A 171 4.55 -17.36 -0.12
N ALA A 172 4.09 -17.92 -1.24
CA ALA A 172 4.69 -17.67 -2.55
C ALA A 172 4.59 -16.18 -2.93
N ALA A 173 3.37 -15.62 -2.88
CA ALA A 173 3.12 -14.22 -3.21
C ALA A 173 3.92 -13.27 -2.29
N THR A 174 4.01 -13.57 -1.00
CA THR A 174 4.82 -12.80 -0.03
C THR A 174 6.29 -12.76 -0.45
N HIS A 175 6.86 -13.91 -0.78
CA HIS A 175 8.28 -13.99 -1.12
C HIS A 175 8.59 -13.28 -2.44
N HIS A 176 7.80 -13.52 -3.47
CA HIS A 176 8.02 -12.91 -4.78
C HIS A 176 7.77 -11.40 -4.76
N ALA A 177 6.78 -10.91 -4.01
CA ALA A 177 6.57 -9.48 -3.80
C ALA A 177 7.75 -8.83 -3.06
N ALA A 178 8.28 -9.48 -2.01
CA ALA A 178 9.45 -8.97 -1.29
C ALA A 178 10.70 -8.90 -2.18
N LEU A 179 10.91 -9.89 -3.06
CA LEU A 179 11.97 -9.85 -4.07
C LEU A 179 11.74 -8.73 -5.10
N ALA A 180 10.52 -8.61 -5.62
CA ALA A 180 10.16 -7.59 -6.61
C ALA A 180 10.34 -6.17 -6.05
N GLN A 181 10.07 -5.96 -4.76
CA GLN A 181 10.30 -4.68 -4.07
C GLN A 181 11.78 -4.27 -4.12
N ALA A 182 12.68 -5.14 -3.68
CA ALA A 182 14.11 -4.86 -3.67
C ALA A 182 14.68 -4.77 -5.09
N TYR A 183 14.19 -5.60 -6.01
CA TYR A 183 14.61 -5.60 -7.41
C TYR A 183 14.19 -4.32 -8.14
N GLY A 184 12.95 -3.86 -7.93
CA GLY A 184 12.46 -2.59 -8.46
C GLY A 184 13.33 -1.42 -8.01
N GLY A 185 13.67 -1.35 -6.72
CA GLY A 185 14.58 -0.31 -6.20
C GLY A 185 15.95 -0.32 -6.88
N LYS A 186 16.54 -1.51 -7.10
CA LYS A 186 17.82 -1.67 -7.81
C LYS A 186 17.75 -1.19 -9.27
N ILE A 187 16.65 -1.46 -9.96
CA ILE A 187 16.42 -0.99 -11.33
C ILE A 187 16.32 0.52 -11.39
N ILE A 188 15.56 1.14 -10.49
CA ILE A 188 15.43 2.61 -10.48
C ILE A 188 16.81 3.24 -10.24
N LYS A 189 17.54 2.78 -9.22
CA LYS A 189 18.87 3.34 -8.90
C LYS A 189 19.92 3.13 -10.01
N SER A 190 19.80 2.08 -10.83
CA SER A 190 20.71 1.85 -11.94
C SER A 190 20.41 2.74 -13.17
N MET A 191 19.14 3.13 -13.35
CA MET A 191 18.70 3.96 -14.47
C MET A 191 18.63 5.46 -14.12
N GLN A 192 18.39 5.79 -12.85
CA GLN A 192 18.20 7.13 -12.32
C GLN A 192 18.87 7.22 -10.94
N HIS A 193 20.18 7.47 -10.94
CA HIS A 193 21.01 7.42 -9.72
C HIS A 193 20.58 8.44 -8.64
N ASP A 194 20.09 9.61 -9.06
CA ASP A 194 19.64 10.71 -8.20
C ASP A 194 18.18 10.58 -7.72
N SER A 195 17.54 9.43 -7.98
CA SER A 195 16.18 9.13 -7.52
C SER A 195 16.07 9.05 -6.00
N HIS A 196 14.89 9.39 -5.48
CA HIS A 196 14.47 9.21 -4.10
C HIS A 196 13.45 8.06 -4.03
N VAL A 197 13.92 6.87 -3.64
CA VAL A 197 13.22 5.58 -3.76
C VAL A 197 12.84 5.05 -2.40
N GLY A 198 11.57 4.73 -2.22
CA GLY A 198 11.03 4.09 -1.04
C GLY A 198 10.00 3.02 -1.36
N THR A 199 9.35 2.52 -0.33
CA THR A 199 8.21 1.60 -0.41
C THR A 199 7.24 1.92 0.73
N THR A 200 6.00 1.43 0.69
CA THR A 200 5.01 1.75 1.72
C THR A 200 4.47 0.51 2.42
N PHE A 201 4.18 0.64 3.72
CA PHE A 201 3.65 -0.43 4.54
C PHE A 201 2.39 -0.02 5.28
N SER A 202 1.34 -0.82 5.12
CA SER A 202 0.20 -0.84 6.03
C SER A 202 0.66 -1.40 7.37
N CYS A 203 0.50 -0.62 8.44
CA CYS A 203 0.92 -1.02 9.76
C CYS A 203 0.01 -0.44 10.83
N SER A 204 -0.15 -1.20 11.92
CA SER A 204 -1.04 -0.85 13.03
C SER A 204 -0.33 -1.04 14.36
N HIS A 205 -0.59 -0.15 15.32
CA HIS A 205 -0.19 -0.39 16.70
C HIS A 205 -0.90 -1.65 17.21
N ILE A 206 -0.14 -2.65 17.66
CA ILE A 206 -0.69 -3.93 18.10
C ILE A 206 -0.70 -3.98 19.63
N GLU A 207 -1.87 -4.21 20.22
CA GLU A 207 -2.05 -4.34 21.66
C GLU A 207 -2.67 -5.68 22.05
N PRO A 208 -2.19 -6.35 23.12
CA PRO A 208 -2.86 -7.51 23.64
C PRO A 208 -4.17 -7.09 24.33
N PHE A 209 -5.25 -7.82 24.07
CA PHE A 209 -6.57 -7.54 24.65
C PHE A 209 -6.58 -7.60 26.19
N ARG A 210 -5.74 -8.46 26.78
CA ARG A 210 -5.54 -8.57 28.22
C ARG A 210 -4.05 -8.70 28.52
N PRO A 211 -3.58 -8.28 29.71
CA PRO A 211 -2.20 -8.48 30.15
C PRO A 211 -1.97 -9.94 30.59
N ARG A 212 -2.23 -10.90 29.70
CA ARG A 212 -2.03 -12.33 29.90
C ARG A 212 -1.03 -12.82 28.89
N GLU A 213 -0.17 -13.73 29.31
CA GLU A 213 0.90 -14.28 28.47
C GLU A 213 0.41 -14.76 27.09
N LYS A 214 -0.71 -15.49 27.05
CA LYS A 214 -1.28 -15.97 25.77
C LYS A 214 -1.69 -14.85 24.82
N ASP A 215 -2.28 -13.77 25.33
CA ASP A 215 -2.69 -12.62 24.51
C ASP A 215 -1.45 -11.82 24.07
N ILE A 216 -0.42 -11.71 24.92
CA ILE A 216 0.87 -11.08 24.57
C ILE A 216 1.56 -11.86 23.44
N ILE A 217 1.63 -13.20 23.53
CA ILE A 217 2.20 -14.04 22.49
C ILE A 217 1.38 -13.93 21.19
N ALA A 218 0.05 -13.90 21.28
CA ALA A 218 -0.81 -13.71 20.12
C ALA A 218 -0.59 -12.34 19.45
N ALA A 219 -0.43 -11.27 20.24
CA ALA A 219 -0.09 -9.94 19.75
C ALA A 219 1.28 -9.92 19.05
N LYS A 220 2.31 -10.58 19.62
CA LYS A 220 3.63 -10.71 18.97
C LYS A 220 3.55 -11.42 17.61
N LYS A 221 2.76 -12.49 17.51
CA LYS A 221 2.51 -13.18 16.23
C LYS A 221 1.80 -12.31 15.20
N ALA A 222 0.78 -11.56 15.63
CA ALA A 222 0.08 -10.62 14.76
C ALA A 222 1.00 -9.49 14.30
N ASP A 223 1.86 -8.97 15.18
CA ASP A 223 2.85 -7.96 14.85
C ASP A 223 3.90 -8.45 13.84
N ALA A 224 4.39 -9.69 14.01
CA ALA A 224 5.27 -10.34 13.05
C ALA A 224 4.66 -10.42 11.64
N LEU A 225 3.35 -10.71 11.56
CA LEU A 225 2.62 -10.82 10.30
C LEU A 225 2.29 -9.45 9.68
N LEU A 226 1.75 -8.53 10.47
CA LEU A 226 1.18 -7.27 9.97
C LEU A 226 2.26 -6.22 9.70
N ASN A 227 3.19 -6.06 10.64
CA ASN A 227 4.13 -4.93 10.62
C ASN A 227 5.53 -5.32 10.12
N ARG A 228 5.98 -6.55 10.42
CA ARG A 228 7.39 -6.94 10.28
C ARG A 228 7.68 -7.77 9.03
N LEU A 229 6.65 -8.40 8.46
CA LEU A 229 6.77 -9.41 7.40
C LEU A 229 7.58 -8.96 6.19
N PHE A 230 7.44 -7.68 5.78
CA PHE A 230 8.12 -7.13 4.60
C PHE A 230 9.28 -6.18 4.93
N ILE A 231 9.24 -5.47 6.06
CA ILE A 231 10.31 -4.54 6.44
C ILE A 231 11.57 -5.30 6.90
N GLU A 232 11.44 -6.39 7.66
CA GLU A 232 12.61 -7.14 8.16
C GLU A 232 13.45 -7.79 7.06
N PRO A 233 12.87 -8.49 6.06
CA PRO A 233 13.67 -8.99 4.93
C PRO A 233 14.27 -7.86 4.10
N LEU A 234 13.57 -6.72 3.94
CA LEU A 234 14.10 -5.55 3.23
C LEU A 234 15.35 -4.98 3.93
N LEU A 235 15.36 -4.96 5.26
CA LEU A 235 16.50 -4.53 6.08
C LEU A 235 17.58 -5.61 6.23
N GLY A 236 17.41 -6.79 5.60
CA GLY A 236 18.35 -7.90 5.69
C GLY A 236 18.33 -8.67 7.02
N LYS A 237 17.27 -8.51 7.82
CA LYS A 237 17.08 -9.27 9.08
C LYS A 237 16.44 -10.65 8.88
N GLY A 238 16.04 -10.98 7.64
CA GLY A 238 15.27 -12.18 7.32
C GLY A 238 13.80 -12.05 7.69
N TYR A 239 13.01 -13.12 7.50
CA TYR A 239 11.61 -13.14 7.91
C TYR A 239 11.47 -13.32 9.43
N PRO A 240 10.42 -12.77 10.08
CA PRO A 240 10.17 -12.88 11.53
C PRO A 240 9.69 -14.29 11.97
N ALA A 241 10.34 -15.34 11.50
CA ALA A 241 9.93 -16.73 11.69
C ALA A 241 10.05 -17.21 13.15
N ASN A 242 10.94 -16.59 13.94
CA ASN A 242 11.06 -16.87 15.38
C ASN A 242 9.77 -16.55 16.15
N ASP A 243 9.10 -15.45 15.79
CA ASP A 243 7.83 -15.07 16.40
C ASP A 243 6.64 -15.78 15.73
N LEU A 244 6.74 -16.02 14.41
CA LEU A 244 5.68 -16.68 13.64
C LEU A 244 6.24 -17.86 12.81
N LYS A 245 6.32 -19.03 13.46
CA LYS A 245 6.95 -20.25 12.92
C LYS A 245 6.46 -20.70 11.54
N ILE A 246 5.23 -20.37 11.16
CA ILE A 246 4.71 -20.75 9.84
C ILE A 246 5.50 -20.09 8.70
N LEU A 247 6.17 -18.96 8.96
CA LEU A 247 6.97 -18.25 7.96
C LEU A 247 8.24 -19.01 7.55
N HIS A 248 8.71 -20.01 8.31
CA HIS A 248 9.78 -20.92 7.85
C HIS A 248 9.41 -21.62 6.54
N ARG A 249 8.12 -21.83 6.26
CA ARG A 249 7.67 -22.43 5.01
C ARG A 249 7.90 -21.55 3.78
N ILE A 250 8.26 -20.27 3.94
CA ILE A 250 8.66 -19.41 2.82
C ILE A 250 9.91 -19.98 2.12
N GLU A 251 10.76 -20.71 2.83
CA GLU A 251 11.96 -21.37 2.28
C GLU A 251 11.65 -22.26 1.06
N LYS A 252 10.43 -22.83 0.98
CA LYS A 252 9.95 -23.61 -0.18
C LYS A 252 9.96 -22.81 -1.50
N TYR A 253 9.82 -21.48 -1.41
CA TYR A 253 9.72 -20.57 -2.56
C TYR A 253 11.00 -19.78 -2.80
N MET A 254 12.00 -19.94 -1.92
CA MET A 254 13.29 -19.28 -2.02
C MET A 254 14.22 -20.06 -2.95
N GLN A 255 15.03 -19.33 -3.70
CA GLN A 255 16.17 -19.86 -4.44
C GLN A 255 17.48 -19.35 -3.84
N GLN A 256 18.58 -19.98 -4.24
CA GLN A 256 19.91 -19.60 -3.79
C GLN A 256 20.17 -18.10 -4.06
N GLY A 257 20.55 -17.37 -3.01
CA GLY A 257 20.86 -15.94 -3.10
C GLY A 257 19.68 -15.00 -2.80
N ASP A 258 18.46 -15.51 -2.66
CA ASP A 258 17.28 -14.66 -2.39
C ASP A 258 17.39 -13.89 -1.09
N GLU A 259 17.98 -14.49 -0.04
CA GLU A 259 18.22 -13.81 1.23
C GLU A 259 19.00 -12.49 1.08
N ARG A 260 19.99 -12.48 0.18
CA ARG A 260 20.75 -11.26 -0.14
C ARG A 260 19.97 -10.34 -1.08
N ASN A 261 19.17 -10.90 -1.98
CA ASN A 261 18.41 -10.13 -2.96
C ASN A 261 17.21 -9.40 -2.37
N LEU A 262 16.66 -9.89 -1.26
CA LEU A 262 15.60 -9.25 -0.46
C LEU A 262 16.06 -7.93 0.15
N LYS A 263 17.35 -7.78 0.44
CA LYS A 263 17.90 -6.54 0.98
C LYS A 263 18.00 -5.47 -0.10
N PHE A 264 17.52 -4.27 0.23
CA PHE A 264 17.75 -3.05 -0.52
C PHE A 264 17.66 -1.83 0.41
N ASP A 265 18.63 -0.92 0.32
CA ASP A 265 18.68 0.28 1.14
C ASP A 265 17.82 1.37 0.47
N MET A 266 16.58 1.52 0.98
CA MET A 266 15.65 2.56 0.54
C MET A 266 16.10 3.94 1.05
N ASP A 267 15.77 5.01 0.33
CA ASP A 267 16.01 6.38 0.79
C ASP A 267 14.97 6.84 1.81
N PHE A 268 13.77 6.25 1.82
CA PHE A 268 12.73 6.45 2.83
C PHE A 268 11.83 5.23 3.01
N ILE A 269 11.17 5.11 4.17
CA ILE A 269 10.09 4.13 4.40
C ILE A 269 8.75 4.86 4.55
N GLY A 270 7.77 4.47 3.73
CA GLY A 270 6.40 4.94 3.80
C GLY A 270 5.59 4.19 4.86
N ILE A 271 4.95 4.96 5.74
CA ILE A 271 4.07 4.47 6.80
C ILE A 271 2.63 4.75 6.40
N GLN A 272 1.78 3.73 6.51
CA GLN A 272 0.34 3.85 6.32
C GLN A 272 -0.34 3.29 7.56
N ASN A 273 -1.09 4.13 8.25
CA ASN A 273 -1.70 3.78 9.53
C ASN A 273 -3.04 4.48 9.66
N TYR A 274 -4.05 3.73 10.07
CA TYR A 274 -5.43 4.21 10.17
C TYR A 274 -6.03 3.96 11.56
N THR A 275 -5.68 2.83 12.17
CA THR A 275 -6.23 2.35 13.44
C THR A 275 -5.16 1.60 14.25
N ARG A 276 -5.46 1.25 15.49
CA ARG A 276 -4.75 0.18 16.21
C ARG A 276 -5.46 -1.16 16.04
N GLU A 277 -4.76 -2.25 16.34
CA GLU A 277 -5.31 -3.60 16.39
C GLU A 277 -5.18 -4.19 17.79
N VAL A 278 -6.31 -4.62 18.35
CA VAL A 278 -6.36 -5.25 19.68
C VAL A 278 -6.53 -6.75 19.52
N ILE A 279 -5.55 -7.52 19.97
CA ILE A 279 -5.41 -8.94 19.67
C ILE A 279 -5.65 -9.80 20.90
N ARG A 280 -6.50 -10.82 20.77
CA ARG A 280 -6.66 -11.88 21.79
C ARG A 280 -6.17 -13.22 21.27
N TYR A 281 -5.73 -14.08 22.18
CA TYR A 281 -5.47 -15.49 21.88
C TYR A 281 -6.75 -16.19 21.42
N ALA A 282 -6.63 -16.98 20.35
CA ALA A 282 -7.71 -17.75 19.76
C ALA A 282 -7.18 -19.13 19.32
N PRO A 283 -7.30 -20.19 20.15
CA PRO A 283 -6.62 -21.48 19.92
C PRO A 283 -7.01 -22.17 18.61
N PHE A 284 -8.24 -21.93 18.13
CA PHE A 284 -8.79 -22.56 16.93
C PHE A 284 -8.51 -21.78 15.64
N VAL A 285 -7.82 -20.63 15.71
CA VAL A 285 -7.36 -19.94 14.50
C VAL A 285 -6.05 -20.62 14.05
N PRO A 286 -6.03 -21.31 12.90
CA PRO A 286 -4.86 -22.06 12.47
C PRO A 286 -3.64 -21.15 12.32
N MET A 287 -2.47 -21.66 12.73
CA MET A 287 -1.14 -21.05 12.59
C MET A 287 -0.92 -19.79 13.44
N LEU A 288 -1.80 -18.80 13.36
CA LEU A 288 -1.66 -17.52 14.06
C LEU A 288 -2.09 -17.62 15.54
N GLN A 289 -3.11 -18.43 15.84
CA GLN A 289 -3.74 -18.52 17.17
C GLN A 289 -4.10 -17.16 17.79
N ALA A 290 -4.40 -16.18 16.93
CA ALA A 290 -4.69 -14.82 17.31
C ALA A 290 -5.95 -14.35 16.58
N LYS A 291 -6.72 -13.47 17.22
CA LYS A 291 -7.90 -12.86 16.61
C LYS A 291 -8.01 -11.40 17.03
N ILE A 292 -8.34 -10.54 16.07
CA ILE A 292 -8.69 -9.14 16.32
C ILE A 292 -9.99 -9.08 17.15
N VAL A 293 -9.97 -8.30 18.21
CA VAL A 293 -11.15 -7.89 18.96
C VAL A 293 -11.63 -6.57 18.37
N SER A 294 -12.67 -6.65 17.54
CA SER A 294 -13.19 -5.50 16.79
C SER A 294 -13.54 -4.31 17.70
N ALA A 295 -13.42 -3.11 17.16
CA ALA A 295 -13.77 -1.86 17.83
C ALA A 295 -15.19 -1.90 18.41
N ALA A 296 -16.17 -2.41 17.64
CA ALA A 296 -17.55 -2.59 18.10
C ALA A 296 -17.67 -3.46 19.37
N LYS A 297 -16.88 -4.56 19.47
CA LYS A 297 -16.88 -5.42 20.66
C LYS A 297 -16.22 -4.75 21.87
N ARG A 298 -15.27 -3.86 21.61
CA ARG A 298 -14.60 -3.05 22.63
C ARG A 298 -15.41 -1.82 23.04
N LYS A 299 -16.48 -1.48 22.30
CA LYS A 299 -17.37 -0.33 22.54
C LYS A 299 -16.61 1.00 22.54
N VAL A 300 -15.71 1.15 21.59
CA VAL A 300 -14.93 2.39 21.35
C VAL A 300 -15.49 3.14 20.15
N GLU A 301 -15.09 4.40 19.98
CA GLU A 301 -15.48 5.21 18.82
C GLU A 301 -14.96 4.58 17.52
N MET A 302 -15.75 4.70 16.44
CA MET A 302 -15.47 4.07 15.16
C MET A 302 -15.69 5.00 13.97
N THR A 303 -14.92 4.74 12.92
CA THR A 303 -15.13 5.27 11.57
C THR A 303 -16.32 4.57 10.88
N ALA A 304 -16.75 5.07 9.73
CA ALA A 304 -17.75 4.39 8.88
C ALA A 304 -17.27 2.98 8.42
N MET A 305 -15.95 2.77 8.36
CA MET A 305 -15.31 1.48 8.07
C MET A 305 -15.28 0.52 9.27
N GLN A 306 -15.91 0.90 10.40
CA GLN A 306 -15.92 0.13 11.66
C GLN A 306 -14.54 -0.07 12.27
N TRP A 307 -13.57 0.77 11.91
CA TRP A 307 -12.25 0.83 12.53
C TRP A 307 -12.28 1.73 13.75
N GLU A 308 -11.44 1.47 14.73
CA GLU A 308 -11.36 2.33 15.90
C GLU A 308 -10.78 3.69 15.52
N VAL A 309 -11.36 4.76 16.06
CA VAL A 309 -10.75 6.08 16.04
C VAL A 309 -9.67 6.12 17.13
N TYR A 310 -8.40 5.88 16.74
CA TYR A 310 -7.25 5.91 17.64
C TYR A 310 -6.05 6.66 17.03
N PRO A 311 -6.09 8.00 16.96
CA PRO A 311 -5.01 8.83 16.39
C PRO A 311 -3.61 8.54 16.94
N GLU A 312 -3.49 8.18 18.22
CA GLU A 312 -2.21 7.85 18.85
C GLU A 312 -1.51 6.62 18.25
N SER A 313 -2.22 5.80 17.46
CA SER A 313 -1.64 4.63 16.75
C SER A 313 -0.40 5.02 15.94
N ILE A 314 -0.45 6.19 15.26
CA ILE A 314 0.66 6.66 14.43
C ILE A 314 1.93 6.89 15.25
N TYR A 315 1.80 7.44 16.47
CA TYR A 315 2.94 7.73 17.33
C TYR A 315 3.66 6.42 17.71
N HIS A 316 2.91 5.39 18.11
CA HIS A 316 3.50 4.11 18.46
C HIS A 316 4.13 3.41 17.26
N ILE A 317 3.52 3.50 16.07
CA ILE A 317 4.10 2.95 14.84
C ILE A 317 5.39 3.67 14.46
N LEU A 318 5.43 4.99 14.52
CA LEU A 318 6.63 5.78 14.25
C LEU A 318 7.77 5.43 15.21
N LYS A 319 7.49 5.30 16.52
CA LYS A 319 8.48 4.84 17.51
C LYS A 319 8.95 3.41 17.22
N LYS A 320 8.04 2.52 16.82
CA LYS A 320 8.37 1.12 16.50
C LYS A 320 9.32 1.04 15.29
N PHE A 321 8.97 1.69 14.18
CA PHE A 321 9.77 1.63 12.95
C PHE A 321 11.10 2.36 13.12
N SER A 322 11.13 3.48 13.84
CA SER A 322 12.37 4.22 14.13
C SER A 322 13.35 3.48 15.04
N ALA A 323 12.91 2.42 15.72
CA ALA A 323 13.77 1.58 16.55
C ALA A 323 14.61 0.57 15.75
N TYR A 324 14.37 0.42 14.43
CA TYR A 324 15.25 -0.37 13.58
C TYR A 324 16.58 0.36 13.34
N ASP A 325 17.69 -0.36 13.46
CA ASP A 325 19.02 0.18 13.18
C ASP A 325 19.11 0.67 11.74
N ASN A 326 19.61 1.91 11.55
CA ASN A 326 19.81 2.54 10.25
C ASN A 326 18.54 2.60 9.37
N ILE A 327 17.35 2.61 9.97
CA ILE A 327 16.11 2.88 9.25
C ILE A 327 16.20 4.26 8.57
N PRO A 328 15.89 4.38 7.27
CA PRO A 328 15.89 5.67 6.61
C PRO A 328 14.73 6.54 7.12
N PRO A 329 14.69 7.83 6.77
CA PRO A 329 13.59 8.70 7.16
C PRO A 329 12.21 8.11 6.84
N LEU A 330 11.27 8.34 7.76
CA LEU A 330 9.89 7.91 7.63
C LEU A 330 9.06 9.00 6.96
N ILE A 331 8.09 8.59 6.15
CA ILE A 331 7.08 9.46 5.55
C ILE A 331 5.71 8.84 5.80
N ILE A 332 4.75 9.60 6.33
CA ILE A 332 3.36 9.13 6.37
C ILE A 332 2.84 9.21 4.94
N THR A 333 2.73 8.06 4.27
CA THR A 333 2.30 7.99 2.86
C THR A 333 0.79 7.87 2.73
N GLU A 334 0.10 7.46 3.78
CA GLU A 334 -1.36 7.39 3.87
C GLU A 334 -1.79 7.51 5.34
N ASN A 335 -2.68 8.46 5.64
CA ASN A 335 -3.43 8.51 6.89
C ASN A 335 -4.72 9.32 6.67
N GLY A 336 -5.81 8.84 7.23
CA GLY A 336 -7.11 9.49 7.13
C GLY A 336 -8.20 8.72 7.83
N ALA A 337 -9.43 9.18 7.71
CA ALA A 337 -10.58 8.52 8.31
C ALA A 337 -11.83 8.67 7.43
N ALA A 338 -12.57 7.57 7.29
CA ALA A 338 -13.86 7.55 6.64
C ALA A 338 -14.96 7.87 7.66
N PHE A 339 -15.66 8.98 7.47
CA PHE A 339 -16.88 9.30 8.21
C PHE A 339 -18.02 9.48 7.21
N HIS A 340 -19.26 9.40 7.68
CA HIS A 340 -20.40 9.75 6.84
C HIS A 340 -20.42 11.25 6.63
N ASP A 341 -20.51 11.67 5.37
CA ASP A 341 -20.61 13.07 4.97
C ASP A 341 -22.03 13.39 4.54
N ASP A 342 -22.52 14.56 4.96
CA ASP A 342 -23.80 15.12 4.52
C ASP A 342 -23.53 16.42 3.76
N VAL A 343 -24.04 16.52 2.53
CA VAL A 343 -23.89 17.73 1.71
C VAL A 343 -25.04 18.68 2.01
N HIS A 344 -24.74 19.80 2.66
CA HIS A 344 -25.69 20.86 2.96
C HIS A 344 -25.31 22.16 2.25
N HIS A 345 -26.20 22.64 1.37
CA HIS A 345 -25.99 23.86 0.57
C HIS A 345 -24.65 23.88 -0.19
N GLY A 346 -24.26 22.74 -0.77
CA GLY A 346 -23.01 22.60 -1.53
C GLY A 346 -21.74 22.57 -0.67
N ARG A 347 -21.87 22.35 0.65
CA ARG A 347 -20.76 22.21 1.59
C ARG A 347 -20.86 20.87 2.31
N VAL A 348 -19.71 20.31 2.64
CA VAL A 348 -19.57 19.19 3.57
C VAL A 348 -18.99 19.75 4.86
N ASP A 349 -19.64 19.50 5.98
CA ASP A 349 -19.12 19.82 7.31
C ASP A 349 -18.70 18.50 7.98
N ASP A 350 -17.39 18.24 8.01
CA ASP A 350 -16.80 16.97 8.43
C ASP A 350 -15.90 17.11 9.69
N PRO A 351 -16.43 17.64 10.81
CA PRO A 351 -15.63 17.99 11.99
C PRO A 351 -14.90 16.79 12.60
N LYS A 352 -15.45 15.58 12.45
CA LYS A 352 -14.79 14.34 12.90
C LYS A 352 -13.53 14.03 12.10
N ARG A 353 -13.56 14.23 10.77
CA ARG A 353 -12.40 14.03 9.90
C ARG A 353 -11.32 15.06 10.22
N ILE A 354 -11.71 16.33 10.38
CA ILE A 354 -10.82 17.41 10.81
C ILE A 354 -10.15 17.07 12.16
N ALA A 355 -10.94 16.69 13.17
CA ALA A 355 -10.42 16.35 14.49
C ALA A 355 -9.47 15.14 14.47
N TYR A 356 -9.78 14.10 13.67
CA TYR A 356 -8.92 12.94 13.49
C TYR A 356 -7.55 13.34 12.90
N LEU A 357 -7.55 14.14 11.84
CA LEU A 357 -6.33 14.58 11.16
C LEU A 357 -5.49 15.47 12.08
N GLN A 358 -6.11 16.44 12.78
CA GLN A 358 -5.41 17.31 13.73
C GLN A 358 -4.71 16.51 14.83
N GLN A 359 -5.44 15.61 15.52
CA GLN A 359 -4.87 14.77 16.57
C GLN A 359 -3.75 13.85 16.04
N THR A 360 -3.94 13.28 14.86
CA THR A 360 -2.91 12.40 14.27
C THR A 360 -1.64 13.18 13.93
N ILE A 361 -1.78 14.38 13.35
CA ILE A 361 -0.65 15.28 13.05
C ILE A 361 0.07 15.72 14.34
N GLU A 362 -0.67 15.99 15.43
CA GLU A 362 -0.06 16.27 16.74
C GLU A 362 0.78 15.10 17.26
N HIS A 363 0.31 13.86 17.08
CA HIS A 363 1.06 12.65 17.44
C HIS A 363 2.29 12.42 16.55
N VAL A 364 2.22 12.74 15.26
CA VAL A 364 3.39 12.76 14.36
C VAL A 364 4.40 13.81 14.82
N TRP A 365 3.92 15.01 15.14
CA TRP A 365 4.76 16.10 15.64
C TRP A 365 5.46 15.72 16.95
N ARG A 366 4.73 15.11 17.89
CA ARG A 366 5.30 14.57 19.12
C ARG A 366 6.43 13.57 18.84
N ALA A 367 6.19 12.58 17.98
CA ALA A 367 7.23 11.62 17.61
C ALA A 367 8.48 12.31 17.02
N LYS A 368 8.28 13.32 16.18
CA LYS A 368 9.36 14.12 15.59
C LYS A 368 10.16 14.90 16.65
N GLN A 369 9.48 15.51 17.62
CA GLN A 369 10.13 16.19 18.74
C GLN A 369 10.95 15.24 19.63
N GLU A 370 10.55 13.97 19.71
CA GLU A 370 11.28 12.91 20.40
C GLU A 370 12.37 12.25 19.54
N GLY A 371 12.77 12.86 18.42
CA GLY A 371 13.90 12.44 17.59
C GLY A 371 13.57 11.45 16.47
N VAL A 372 12.29 11.11 16.25
CA VAL A 372 11.93 10.28 15.09
C VAL A 372 12.10 11.10 13.80
N GLN A 373 12.85 10.58 12.83
CA GLN A 373 13.06 11.21 11.53
C GLN A 373 11.82 11.07 10.63
N VAL A 374 10.80 11.91 10.86
CA VAL A 374 9.59 11.95 10.02
C VAL A 374 9.58 13.21 9.16
N ASN A 375 9.58 13.01 7.83
CA ASN A 375 9.88 14.08 6.87
C ASN A 375 8.75 14.37 5.86
N GLY A 376 7.57 13.76 6.02
CA GLY A 376 6.42 14.07 5.18
C GLY A 376 5.13 13.44 5.66
N TYR A 377 4.01 13.96 5.17
CA TYR A 377 2.68 13.49 5.49
C TYR A 377 1.74 13.68 4.30
N PHE A 378 1.13 12.60 3.83
CA PHE A 378 0.11 12.56 2.79
C PHE A 378 -1.23 12.18 3.42
N VAL A 379 -2.22 13.07 3.31
CA VAL A 379 -3.60 12.80 3.72
C VAL A 379 -4.21 11.81 2.72
N TRP A 380 -4.77 10.71 3.23
CA TRP A 380 -5.66 9.84 2.47
C TRP A 380 -7.10 10.26 2.72
N THR A 381 -7.84 10.75 1.74
CA THR A 381 -7.54 10.85 0.30
C THR A 381 -7.89 12.23 -0.22
N PHE A 382 -7.41 12.57 -1.42
CA PHE A 382 -7.75 13.83 -2.08
C PHE A 382 -9.22 13.85 -2.57
N LEU A 383 -9.70 12.72 -3.08
CA LEU A 383 -11.08 12.56 -3.56
C LEU A 383 -11.68 11.28 -2.97
N ASP A 384 -12.94 11.36 -2.55
CA ASP A 384 -13.77 10.17 -2.34
C ASP A 384 -13.71 9.28 -3.60
N ASN A 385 -13.49 7.99 -3.39
CA ASN A 385 -13.18 7.09 -4.49
C ASN A 385 -13.69 5.66 -4.24
N PHE A 386 -13.38 4.77 -5.17
CA PHE A 386 -13.72 3.35 -5.05
C PHE A 386 -12.87 2.67 -3.96
N GLU A 387 -13.46 2.47 -2.80
CA GLU A 387 -12.79 1.94 -1.59
C GLU A 387 -12.84 0.40 -1.53
N TRP A 388 -12.31 -0.26 -2.56
CA TRP A 388 -12.09 -1.71 -2.60
C TRP A 388 -13.34 -2.58 -2.31
N ALA A 389 -13.30 -3.51 -1.34
CA ALA A 389 -14.25 -4.62 -1.17
C ALA A 389 -15.40 -4.36 -0.19
#